data_AF-A0A4Q3CBM0-F1
#
_entry.id   AF-A0A4Q3CBM0-F1
#
_cell.length_a   1.000
_cell.length_b   1.000
_cell.length_c   1.000
_cell.angle_alpha   90.00
_cell.angle_beta   90.00
_cell.angle_gamma   90.00
#
_symmetry.space_group_name_H-M   'P 1'
#
loop_
_entity.id
_entity.type
_entity.pdbx_description
1 polymer ?
#
loop_
_entity_poly.entity_id
_entity_poly.type
_entity_poly.pdbx_seq_one_letter_code
_entity_poly.pdbx_strand_id
1 'polypeptide(L)'
;MSTAKKFAGQTAIYGLSTMVSRLIAFILTPFYARALPVAGNGIFTAMYGYASIINAVLSFGMETTFFRYLNKHENNKQQVYNNAFGAVIAITTVFVVFCLLFLDNITNFLQAGVVKDHADYAFYVKCFLIILASDAFCAIPFAKLRADGRPIKYGLIKFSNILMVLLLNLFVLFAIPYIIENHLAGADWFSSWYRPKWVGYVFMSNAIASILTIL
;
A
#
# COMPACT_ATOMS: atom_id res chain seq x y z
N MET A 1 4.14 12.11 -35.83
CA MET A 1 5.20 12.08 -34.81
C MET A 1 5.98 10.78 -34.97
N SER A 2 7.31 10.84 -35.11
CA SER A 2 8.15 9.64 -35.24
C SER A 2 7.97 8.72 -34.02
N THR A 3 7.88 7.41 -34.28
CA THR A 3 7.83 6.34 -33.28
C THR A 3 8.90 6.53 -32.20
N ALA A 4 10.11 6.97 -32.57
CA ALA A 4 11.19 7.26 -31.64
C ALA A 4 10.85 8.40 -30.64
N LYS A 5 10.15 9.45 -31.09
CA LYS A 5 9.74 10.57 -30.21
C LYS A 5 8.62 10.15 -29.25
N LYS A 6 7.73 9.26 -29.70
CA LYS A 6 6.67 8.68 -28.86
C LYS A 6 7.26 7.73 -27.81
N PHE A 7 8.22 6.88 -28.19
CA PHE A 7 8.95 6.03 -27.26
C PHE A 7 9.76 6.84 -26.26
N ALA A 8 10.55 7.84 -26.70
CA ALA A 8 11.32 8.70 -25.80
C ALA A 8 10.43 9.45 -24.80
N GLY A 9 9.28 9.98 -25.24
CA GLY A 9 8.31 10.64 -24.35
C GLY A 9 7.68 9.68 -23.33
N GLN A 10 7.31 8.46 -23.75
CA GLN A 10 6.79 7.45 -22.84
C GLN A 10 7.86 6.99 -21.84
N THR A 11 9.07 6.68 -22.29
CA THR A 11 10.19 6.29 -21.42
C THR A 11 10.54 7.39 -20.42
N ALA A 12 10.53 8.65 -20.83
CA ALA A 12 10.75 9.78 -19.92
C ALA A 12 9.66 9.83 -18.84
N ILE A 13 8.38 9.70 -19.20
CA ILE A 13 7.27 9.74 -18.24
C ILE A 13 7.32 8.54 -17.27
N TYR A 14 7.56 7.32 -17.77
CA TYR A 14 7.66 6.12 -16.92
C TYR A 14 8.88 6.13 -16.01
N GLY A 15 10.04 6.46 -16.59
CA GLY A 15 11.29 6.57 -15.87
C GLY A 15 11.22 7.65 -14.78
N LEU A 16 10.70 8.81 -15.12
CA LEU A 16 10.58 9.94 -14.19
C LEU A 16 9.54 9.67 -13.10
N SER A 17 8.39 9.07 -13.42
CA SER A 17 7.41 8.64 -12.39
C SER A 17 8.02 7.62 -11.42
N THR A 18 8.78 6.64 -11.92
CA THR A 18 9.45 5.63 -11.08
C THR A 18 10.57 6.24 -10.24
N MET A 19 11.37 7.14 -10.82
CA MET A 19 12.43 7.86 -10.10
C MET A 19 11.87 8.73 -8.99
N VAL A 20 10.85 9.56 -9.27
CA VAL A 20 10.22 10.42 -8.25
C VAL A 20 9.63 9.58 -7.13
N SER A 21 8.98 8.46 -7.47
CA SER A 21 8.45 7.51 -6.47
C SER A 21 9.55 6.97 -5.54
N ARG A 22 10.72 6.62 -6.08
CA ARG A 22 11.87 6.17 -5.29
C ARG A 22 12.51 7.29 -4.49
N LEU A 23 12.62 8.49 -5.05
CA LEU A 23 13.15 9.67 -4.35
C LEU A 23 12.27 10.05 -3.16
N ILE A 24 10.94 9.98 -3.31
CA ILE A 24 10.00 10.17 -2.21
C ILE A 24 10.28 9.15 -1.09
N ALA A 25 10.34 7.86 -1.40
CA ALA A 25 10.63 6.82 -0.40
C ALA A 25 11.99 7.03 0.29
N PHE A 26 13.01 7.41 -0.48
CA PHE A 26 14.33 7.74 0.06
C PHE A 26 14.28 8.93 1.01
N ILE A 27 13.56 10.00 0.65
CA ILE A 27 13.38 11.19 1.48
C ILE A 27 12.61 10.86 2.76
N LEU A 28 11.57 10.02 2.72
CA LEU A 28 10.82 9.63 3.93
C LEU A 28 11.65 8.84 4.95
N THR A 29 12.64 8.09 4.49
CA THR A 29 13.45 7.23 5.36
C THR A 29 14.09 7.97 6.55
N PRO A 30 14.82 9.10 6.37
CA PRO A 30 15.34 9.88 7.49
C PRO A 30 14.25 10.55 8.33
N PHE A 31 13.08 10.88 7.77
CA PHE A 31 11.95 11.40 8.55
C PHE A 31 11.41 10.33 9.51
N TYR A 32 11.22 9.10 9.03
CA TYR A 32 10.82 7.97 9.87
C TYR A 32 11.87 7.64 10.93
N ALA A 33 13.16 7.69 10.60
CA ALA A 33 14.23 7.43 11.56
C ALA A 33 14.27 8.45 12.71
N ARG A 34 13.85 9.70 12.47
CA ARG A 34 13.78 10.75 13.50
C ARG A 34 12.46 10.74 14.28
N ALA A 35 11.35 10.45 13.61
CA ALA A 35 10.02 10.51 14.19
C ALA A 35 9.63 9.24 14.98
N LEU A 36 10.15 8.08 14.59
CA LEU A 36 9.79 6.79 15.18
C LEU A 36 10.93 6.21 16.04
N PRO A 37 10.60 5.47 17.12
CA PRO A 37 11.60 4.74 17.89
C PRO A 37 12.23 3.62 17.04
N VAL A 38 13.46 3.23 17.38
CA VAL A 38 14.21 2.17 16.69
C VAL A 38 13.41 0.86 16.63
N ALA A 39 12.73 0.49 17.73
CA ALA A 39 11.85 -0.67 17.77
C ALA A 39 10.68 -0.58 16.77
N GLY A 40 10.15 0.62 16.55
CA GLY A 40 9.05 0.86 15.60
C GLY A 40 9.47 0.65 14.15
N ASN A 41 10.67 1.08 13.79
CA ASN A 41 11.23 0.81 12.45
C ASN A 41 11.45 -0.70 12.22
N GLY A 42 11.89 -1.44 13.24
CA GLY A 42 12.02 -2.90 13.16
C GLY A 42 10.70 -3.61 12.86
N ILE A 43 9.60 -3.19 13.51
CA ILE A 43 8.25 -3.70 13.24
C ILE A 43 7.84 -3.39 11.80
N PHE A 44 8.04 -2.15 11.35
CA PHE A 44 7.71 -1.74 9.99
C PHE A 44 8.44 -2.61 8.95
N THR A 45 9.75 -2.77 9.07
CA THR A 45 10.55 -3.59 8.16
C THR A 45 10.11 -5.06 8.17
N ALA A 46 9.88 -5.63 9.36
CA ALA A 46 9.45 -7.02 9.48
C ALA A 46 8.07 -7.25 8.83
N MET A 47 7.09 -6.40 9.15
CA MET A 47 5.75 -6.51 8.57
C MET A 47 5.79 -6.39 7.05
N TYR A 48 6.42 -5.34 6.50
CA TYR A 48 6.51 -5.18 5.04
C TYR A 48 7.29 -6.30 4.33
N GLY A 49 8.24 -6.94 5.03
CA GLY A 49 8.86 -8.20 4.58
C GLY A 49 7.84 -9.31 4.40
N TYR A 50 6.99 -9.56 5.41
CA TYR A 50 5.88 -10.52 5.31
C TYR A 50 4.87 -10.12 4.23
N ALA A 51 4.53 -8.83 4.06
CA ALA A 51 3.64 -8.39 2.97
C ALA A 51 4.15 -8.84 1.62
N SER A 52 5.44 -8.65 1.37
CA SER A 52 6.03 -8.91 0.05
C SER A 52 5.83 -10.37 -0.36
N ILE A 53 5.97 -11.28 0.61
CA ILE A 53 5.73 -12.72 0.42
C ILE A 53 4.24 -13.01 0.26
N ILE A 54 3.40 -12.47 1.15
CA ILE A 54 1.95 -12.71 1.13
C ILE A 54 1.31 -12.17 -0.15
N ASN A 55 1.65 -10.95 -0.57
CA ASN A 55 1.16 -10.35 -1.81
C ASN A 55 1.54 -11.18 -3.05
N ALA A 56 2.74 -11.76 -3.07
CA ALA A 56 3.14 -12.67 -4.15
C ALA A 56 2.24 -13.92 -4.20
N VAL A 57 1.88 -14.47 -3.04
CA VAL A 57 0.95 -15.61 -2.92
C VAL A 57 -0.48 -15.20 -3.29
N LEU A 58 -0.97 -14.07 -2.79
CA LEU A 58 -2.33 -13.55 -3.06
C LEU A 58 -2.55 -13.22 -4.52
N SER A 59 -1.54 -12.67 -5.19
CA SER A 59 -1.58 -12.42 -6.63
C SER A 59 -1.64 -13.73 -7.43
N PHE A 60 -1.19 -14.86 -6.86
CA PHE A 60 -1.21 -16.21 -7.45
C PHE A 60 -0.66 -16.27 -8.89
N GLY A 61 0.28 -15.39 -9.24
CA GLY A 61 0.77 -15.25 -10.62
C GLY A 61 -0.34 -14.92 -11.64
N MET A 62 -1.48 -14.39 -11.19
CA MET A 62 -2.64 -14.13 -12.04
C MET A 62 -2.37 -13.03 -13.05
N GLU A 63 -1.43 -12.12 -12.79
CA GLU A 63 -1.02 -11.11 -13.77
C GLU A 63 -0.49 -11.76 -15.07
N THR A 64 0.46 -12.68 -14.97
CA THR A 64 1.06 -13.32 -16.16
C THR A 64 0.05 -14.23 -16.86
N THR A 65 -0.77 -14.93 -16.08
CA THR A 65 -1.87 -15.77 -16.58
C THR A 65 -2.90 -14.93 -17.33
N PHE A 66 -3.29 -13.78 -16.78
CA PHE A 66 -4.23 -12.84 -17.39
C PHE A 66 -3.73 -12.35 -18.75
N PHE A 67 -2.46 -11.95 -18.87
CA PHE A 67 -1.88 -11.55 -20.16
C PHE A 67 -1.88 -12.70 -21.18
N ARG A 68 -1.53 -13.92 -20.74
CA ARG A 68 -1.53 -15.10 -21.62
C ARG A 68 -2.92 -15.38 -22.19
N TYR A 69 -3.95 -15.35 -21.35
CA TYR A 69 -5.33 -15.64 -21.77
C TYR A 69 -5.99 -14.50 -22.54
N LEU A 70 -5.60 -13.25 -22.28
CA LEU A 70 -6.01 -12.09 -23.08
C LEU A 70 -5.61 -12.24 -24.55
N ASN A 71 -4.38 -12.70 -24.82
CA ASN A 71 -3.87 -12.91 -26.17
C ASN A 71 -4.47 -14.16 -26.84
N LYS A 72 -4.85 -15.18 -26.06
CA LYS A 72 -5.42 -16.43 -26.57
C LYS A 72 -6.92 -16.32 -26.89
N HIS A 73 -7.64 -15.46 -26.18
CA HIS A 73 -9.10 -15.28 -26.34
C HIS A 73 -9.46 -13.82 -26.64
N GLU A 74 -9.01 -13.32 -27.79
CA GLU A 74 -9.19 -11.92 -28.17
C GLU A 74 -10.66 -11.48 -28.26
N ASN A 75 -11.58 -12.40 -28.56
CA ASN A 75 -13.02 -12.11 -28.64
C ASN A 75 -13.71 -12.03 -27.27
N ASN A 76 -13.12 -12.61 -26.21
CA ASN A 76 -13.75 -12.74 -24.88
C ASN A 76 -12.92 -12.08 -23.76
N LYS A 77 -12.24 -10.95 -24.05
CA LYS A 77 -11.37 -10.25 -23.09
C LYS A 77 -12.08 -9.89 -21.78
N GLN A 78 -13.36 -9.53 -21.83
CA GLN A 78 -14.14 -9.21 -20.63
C GLN A 78 -14.39 -10.43 -19.74
N GLN A 79 -14.62 -11.60 -20.32
CA GLN A 79 -14.79 -12.84 -19.56
C GLN A 79 -13.47 -13.25 -18.90
N VAL A 80 -12.34 -13.12 -19.61
CA VAL A 80 -11.00 -13.37 -19.04
C VAL A 80 -10.74 -12.43 -17.86
N TYR A 81 -11.11 -11.15 -17.97
CA TYR A 81 -11.02 -10.20 -16.87
C TYR A 81 -11.89 -10.59 -15.68
N ASN A 82 -13.18 -10.87 -15.90
CA ASN A 82 -14.11 -11.24 -14.83
C ASN A 82 -13.65 -12.51 -14.10
N ASN A 83 -13.16 -13.52 -14.82
CA ASN A 83 -12.66 -14.76 -14.23
C ASN A 83 -11.37 -14.51 -13.43
N ALA A 84 -10.43 -13.73 -13.98
CA ALA A 84 -9.18 -13.43 -13.30
C ALA A 84 -9.40 -12.60 -12.03
N PHE A 85 -10.25 -11.57 -12.13
CA PHE A 85 -10.61 -10.72 -11.00
C PHE A 85 -11.39 -11.49 -9.94
N GLY A 86 -12.36 -12.31 -10.34
CA GLY A 86 -13.13 -13.15 -9.43
C GLY A 86 -12.26 -14.17 -8.69
N ALA A 87 -11.28 -14.78 -9.36
CA ALA A 87 -10.35 -15.72 -8.72
C ALA A 87 -9.47 -15.03 -7.67
N VAL A 88 -8.89 -13.86 -8.00
CA VAL A 88 -8.09 -13.09 -7.04
C VAL A 88 -8.94 -12.65 -5.86
N ILE A 89 -10.15 -12.11 -6.09
CA ILE A 89 -11.06 -11.72 -5.01
C ILE A 89 -11.38 -12.92 -4.12
N ALA A 90 -11.74 -14.07 -4.70
CA ALA A 90 -12.08 -15.25 -3.91
C ALA A 90 -10.92 -15.68 -3.00
N ILE A 91 -9.70 -15.74 -3.53
CA ILE A 91 -8.50 -16.07 -2.75
C ILE A 91 -8.25 -15.03 -1.66
N THR A 92 -8.33 -13.75 -1.99
CA THR A 92 -8.15 -12.65 -1.04
C THR A 92 -9.22 -12.66 0.05
N THR A 93 -10.48 -12.91 -0.28
CA THR A 93 -11.58 -13.00 0.69
C THR A 93 -11.36 -14.16 1.65
N VAL A 94 -11.00 -15.35 1.15
CA VAL A 94 -10.68 -16.51 1.99
C VAL A 94 -9.51 -16.19 2.92
N PHE A 95 -8.45 -15.56 2.39
CA PHE A 95 -7.31 -15.13 3.18
C PHE A 95 -7.68 -14.12 4.28
N VAL A 96 -8.45 -13.08 3.96
CA VAL A 96 -8.88 -12.07 4.93
C VAL A 96 -9.77 -12.70 6.01
N VAL A 97 -10.74 -13.53 5.64
CA VAL A 97 -11.60 -14.23 6.60
C VAL A 97 -10.75 -15.10 7.52
N PHE A 98 -9.82 -15.87 6.97
CA PHE A 98 -8.89 -16.68 7.76
C PHE A 98 -8.08 -15.81 8.74
N CYS A 99 -7.48 -14.71 8.28
CA CYS A 99 -6.70 -13.84 9.15
C CYS A 99 -7.54 -13.14 10.22
N LEU A 100 -8.81 -12.83 9.97
CA LEU A 100 -9.72 -12.26 10.97
C LEU A 100 -10.12 -13.28 12.03
N LEU A 101 -10.35 -14.55 11.64
CA LEU A 101 -10.68 -15.62 12.58
C LEU A 101 -9.50 -16.00 13.48
N PHE A 102 -8.28 -15.93 12.97
CA PHE A 102 -7.05 -16.27 13.70
C PHE A 102 -6.24 -15.03 14.11
N LEU A 103 -6.88 -13.85 14.18
CA LEU A 103 -6.18 -12.59 14.39
C LEU A 103 -5.29 -12.61 15.63
N ASP A 104 -5.81 -13.05 16.77
CA ASP A 104 -5.07 -13.06 18.03
C ASP A 104 -3.85 -14.00 17.97
N ASN A 105 -4.00 -15.16 17.32
CA ASN A 105 -2.89 -16.11 17.12
C ASN A 105 -1.81 -15.54 16.20
N ILE A 106 -2.22 -14.87 15.12
CA ILE A 106 -1.30 -14.20 14.19
C ILE A 106 -0.58 -13.05 14.88
N THR A 107 -1.31 -12.22 15.64
CA THR A 107 -0.75 -11.12 16.43
C THR A 107 0.26 -11.66 17.44
N ASN A 108 -0.05 -12.74 18.17
CA ASN A 108 0.89 -13.36 19.10
C ASN A 108 2.15 -13.91 18.41
N PHE A 109 1.98 -14.58 17.27
CA PHE A 109 3.09 -15.10 16.49
C PHE A 109 4.02 -14.00 15.96
N LEU A 110 3.44 -12.91 15.46
CA LEU A 110 4.20 -11.77 14.92
C LEU A 110 4.81 -10.89 16.03
N GLN A 111 4.16 -10.81 17.19
CA GLN A 111 4.63 -10.02 18.33
C GLN A 111 5.87 -10.63 18.98
N ALA A 112 5.94 -11.96 19.09
CA ALA A 112 7.05 -12.79 19.61
C ALA A 112 8.20 -12.05 20.34
N GLY A 113 7.87 -11.30 21.41
CA GLY A 113 8.83 -10.64 22.31
C GLY A 113 9.19 -9.17 22.03
N VAL A 114 8.61 -8.48 21.05
CA VAL A 114 9.08 -7.14 20.61
C VAL A 114 8.32 -5.95 21.24
N VAL A 115 7.07 -6.12 21.68
CA VAL A 115 6.23 -5.00 22.18
C VAL A 115 5.44 -5.40 23.42
N LYS A 116 5.34 -4.50 24.41
CA LYS A 116 4.60 -4.69 25.68
C LYS A 116 3.07 -4.59 25.54
N ASP A 117 2.55 -4.06 24.43
CA ASP A 117 1.12 -3.79 24.21
C ASP A 117 0.55 -4.59 23.03
N HIS A 118 -0.23 -5.63 23.33
CA HIS A 118 -0.86 -6.52 22.35
C HIS A 118 -1.91 -5.80 21.48
N ALA A 119 -2.62 -4.83 22.06
CA ALA A 119 -3.70 -4.11 21.39
C ALA A 119 -3.20 -3.24 20.21
N ASP A 120 -2.04 -2.60 20.37
CA ASP A 120 -1.41 -1.81 19.31
C ASP A 120 -0.94 -2.70 18.15
N TYR A 121 -0.40 -3.88 18.47
CA TYR A 121 0.05 -4.82 17.44
C TYR A 121 -1.14 -5.41 16.66
N ALA A 122 -2.25 -5.72 17.33
CA ALA A 122 -3.48 -6.14 16.67
C ALA A 122 -4.01 -5.06 15.71
N PHE A 123 -3.89 -3.77 16.07
CA PHE A 123 -4.22 -2.66 15.16
C PHE A 123 -3.32 -2.65 13.92
N TYR A 124 -2.00 -2.86 14.09
CA TYR A 124 -1.07 -2.90 12.95
C TYR A 124 -1.41 -4.04 12.00
N VAL A 125 -1.69 -5.24 12.53
CA VAL A 125 -2.11 -6.40 11.73
C VAL A 125 -3.40 -6.11 10.97
N LYS A 126 -4.41 -5.48 11.59
CA LYS A 126 -5.66 -5.09 10.90
C LYS A 126 -5.41 -4.10 9.76
N CYS A 127 -4.65 -3.03 10.00
CA CYS A 127 -4.26 -2.09 8.94
C CYS A 127 -3.53 -2.81 7.81
N PHE A 128 -2.66 -3.75 8.16
CA PHE A 128 -1.88 -4.51 7.20
C PHE A 128 -2.73 -5.44 6.34
N LEU A 129 -3.73 -6.11 6.93
CA LEU A 129 -4.70 -6.90 6.18
C LEU A 129 -5.47 -6.05 5.17
N ILE A 130 -5.83 -4.81 5.53
CA ILE A 130 -6.49 -3.88 4.60
C ILE A 130 -5.55 -3.53 3.44
N ILE A 131 -4.28 -3.25 3.71
CA ILE A 131 -3.27 -2.94 2.67
C ILE A 131 -3.15 -4.12 1.70
N LEU A 132 -2.95 -5.34 2.22
CA LEU A 132 -2.81 -6.55 1.41
C LEU A 132 -4.06 -6.86 0.57
N ALA A 133 -5.24 -6.72 1.18
CA ALA A 133 -6.50 -6.93 0.46
C ALA A 133 -6.68 -5.91 -0.68
N SER A 134 -6.37 -4.64 -0.40
CA SER A 134 -6.43 -3.56 -1.39
C SER A 134 -5.43 -3.78 -2.52
N ASP A 135 -4.20 -4.19 -2.21
CA ASP A 135 -3.17 -4.49 -3.20
C ASP A 135 -3.59 -5.64 -4.13
N ALA A 136 -4.15 -6.70 -3.54
CA ALA A 136 -4.65 -7.85 -4.30
C ALA A 136 -5.84 -7.47 -5.20
N PHE A 137 -6.80 -6.68 -4.70
CA PHE A 137 -7.91 -6.16 -5.51
C PHE A 137 -7.43 -5.32 -6.68
N CYS A 138 -6.40 -4.50 -6.49
CA CYS A 138 -5.85 -3.66 -7.54
C CYS A 138 -4.97 -4.40 -8.54
N ALA A 139 -4.51 -5.63 -8.26
CA ALA A 139 -3.59 -6.38 -9.12
C ALA A 139 -4.14 -6.57 -10.55
N ILE A 140 -5.38 -7.05 -10.68
CA ILE A 140 -6.01 -7.32 -11.99
C ILE A 140 -6.45 -6.03 -12.71
N PRO A 141 -7.09 -5.03 -12.07
CA PRO A 141 -7.36 -3.73 -12.68
C PRO A 141 -6.08 -3.05 -13.21
N PHE A 142 -4.97 -3.12 -12.47
CA PHE A 142 -3.68 -2.61 -12.94
C PHE A 142 -3.09 -3.43 -14.09
N ALA A 143 -3.22 -4.75 -14.06
CA ALA A 143 -2.85 -5.59 -15.19
C ALA A 143 -3.67 -5.24 -16.45
N LYS A 144 -4.98 -4.97 -16.30
CA LYS A 144 -5.86 -4.52 -17.38
C LYS A 144 -5.43 -3.17 -17.94
N LEU A 145 -5.16 -2.18 -17.09
CA LEU A 145 -4.65 -0.86 -17.54
C LEU A 145 -3.35 -0.97 -18.34
N ARG A 146 -2.47 -1.90 -17.97
CA ARG A 146 -1.25 -2.22 -18.72
C ARG A 146 -1.57 -2.89 -20.06
N ALA A 147 -2.48 -3.87 -20.07
CA ALA A 147 -2.91 -4.56 -21.28
C ALA A 147 -3.58 -3.61 -22.30
N ASP A 148 -4.39 -2.67 -21.82
CA ASP A 148 -5.10 -1.69 -22.63
C ASP A 148 -4.17 -0.58 -23.18
N GLY A 149 -2.87 -0.62 -22.89
CA GLY A 149 -1.94 0.41 -23.34
C GLY A 149 -2.24 1.78 -22.73
N ARG A 150 -2.75 1.83 -21.49
CA ARG A 150 -3.00 3.07 -20.72
C ARG A 150 -2.00 3.30 -19.58
N PRO A 151 -0.68 3.24 -19.81
CA PRO A 151 0.27 3.25 -18.72
C PRO A 151 0.37 4.64 -18.03
N ILE A 152 -0.08 5.73 -18.66
CA ILE A 152 -0.15 7.06 -18.01
C ILE A 152 -1.14 7.04 -16.84
N LYS A 153 -2.33 6.45 -17.03
CA LYS A 153 -3.31 6.30 -15.95
C LYS A 153 -2.76 5.44 -14.81
N TYR A 154 -2.10 4.32 -15.15
CA TYR A 154 -1.43 3.48 -14.17
C TYR A 154 -0.39 4.25 -13.34
N GLY A 155 0.49 4.99 -14.02
CA GLY A 155 1.53 5.79 -13.36
C GLY A 155 0.95 6.89 -12.47
N LEU A 156 -0.08 7.60 -12.93
CA LEU A 156 -0.78 8.62 -12.13
C LEU A 156 -1.41 8.03 -10.88
N ILE A 157 -2.10 6.88 -10.98
CA ILE A 157 -2.75 6.24 -9.84
C ILE A 157 -1.71 5.79 -8.81
N LYS A 158 -0.64 5.12 -9.24
CA LYS A 158 0.45 4.72 -8.34
C LYS A 158 1.17 5.92 -7.72
N PHE A 159 1.38 6.98 -8.49
CA PHE A 159 1.99 8.20 -8.00
C PHE A 159 1.11 8.93 -6.97
N SER A 160 -0.20 9.01 -7.22
CA SER A 160 -1.17 9.57 -6.28
C SER A 160 -1.23 8.78 -4.97
N ASN A 161 -1.13 7.45 -5.01
CA ASN A 161 -1.03 6.62 -3.81
C ASN A 161 0.20 7.00 -2.98
N ILE A 162 1.38 7.08 -3.62
CA ILE A 162 2.63 7.44 -2.93
C ILE A 162 2.56 8.85 -2.35
N LEU A 163 1.99 9.79 -3.08
CA LEU A 163 1.76 11.15 -2.58
C LEU A 163 0.80 11.18 -1.39
N MET A 164 -0.30 10.44 -1.45
CA MET A 164 -1.24 10.29 -0.32
C MET A 164 -0.53 9.73 0.91
N VAL A 165 0.25 8.66 0.76
CA VAL A 165 1.04 8.08 1.86
C VAL A 165 2.00 9.14 2.41
N LEU A 166 2.76 9.83 1.56
CA LEU A 166 3.70 10.88 2.00
C LEU A 166 2.99 11.98 2.77
N LEU A 167 1.89 12.52 2.23
CA LEU A 167 1.17 13.65 2.82
C LEU A 167 0.55 13.26 4.16
N LEU A 168 -0.08 12.10 4.24
CA LEU A 168 -0.67 11.60 5.48
C LEU A 168 0.41 11.32 6.54
N ASN A 169 1.54 10.73 6.15
CA ASN A 169 2.63 10.47 7.08
C ASN A 169 3.26 11.77 7.61
N LEU A 170 3.53 12.74 6.73
CA LEU A 170 4.06 14.05 7.15
C LEU A 170 3.06 14.80 8.03
N PHE A 171 1.78 14.75 7.67
CA PHE A 171 0.72 15.38 8.47
C PHE A 171 0.68 14.80 9.88
N VAL A 172 0.64 13.48 10.02
CA VAL A 172 0.49 12.85 11.32
C VAL A 172 1.78 12.85 12.15
N LEU A 173 2.95 12.72 11.52
CA LEU A 173 4.23 12.67 12.23
C LEU A 173 4.82 14.05 12.56
N PHE A 174 4.51 15.10 11.78
CA PHE A 174 5.12 16.42 11.95
C PHE A 174 4.09 17.54 12.12
N ALA A 175 3.03 17.58 11.31
CA ALA A 175 2.08 18.69 11.39
C ALA A 175 1.24 18.66 12.68
N ILE A 176 0.73 17.50 13.09
CA ILE A 176 -0.02 17.36 14.35
C ILE A 176 0.80 17.78 15.58
N PRO A 177 2.03 17.26 15.81
CA PRO A 177 2.81 17.68 16.97
C PRO A 177 3.16 19.18 16.91
N TYR A 178 3.43 19.73 15.72
CA TYR A 178 3.65 21.17 15.55
C TYR A 178 2.41 22.01 15.89
N ILE A 179 1.20 21.55 15.53
CA ILE A 179 -0.08 22.20 15.88
C ILE A 179 -0.30 22.20 17.39
N ILE A 180 0.01 21.09 18.05
CA ILE A 180 -0.10 20.95 19.51
C ILE A 180 0.91 21.86 20.22
N GLU A 181 2.17 21.87 19.79
CA GLU A 181 3.24 22.69 20.40
C GLU A 181 3.02 24.20 20.24
N ASN A 182 2.44 24.65 19.11
CA ASN A 182 2.21 26.07 18.84
C ASN A 182 0.80 26.54 19.23
N HIS A 183 0.00 25.71 19.90
CA HIS A 183 -1.40 26.02 20.28
C HIS A 183 -2.25 26.55 19.12
N LEU A 184 -2.05 25.99 17.92
CA LEU A 184 -2.77 26.40 16.71
C LEU A 184 -4.23 25.89 16.75
N ALA A 185 -5.06 26.40 15.84
CA ALA A 185 -6.47 26.01 15.76
C ALA A 185 -6.62 24.48 15.63
N GLY A 186 -7.35 23.86 16.58
CA GLY A 186 -7.55 22.41 16.65
C GLY A 186 -6.58 21.66 17.57
N ALA A 187 -5.62 22.34 18.21
CA ALA A 187 -4.66 21.73 19.13
C ALA A 187 -5.33 20.88 20.24
N ASP A 188 -6.42 21.37 20.84
CA ASP A 188 -7.15 20.66 21.91
C ASP A 188 -7.82 19.37 21.41
N TRP A 189 -8.25 19.36 20.15
CA TRP A 189 -8.84 18.16 19.55
C TRP A 189 -7.75 17.13 19.26
N PHE A 190 -6.63 17.56 18.66
CA PHE A 190 -5.51 16.67 18.37
C PHE A 190 -4.85 16.11 19.64
N SER A 191 -4.67 16.93 20.68
CA SER A 191 -4.05 16.52 21.94
C SER A 191 -4.85 15.44 22.68
N SER A 192 -6.17 15.38 22.48
CA SER A 192 -7.05 14.41 23.13
C SER A 192 -6.81 12.96 22.68
N TRP A 193 -6.32 12.72 21.46
CA TRP A 193 -6.15 11.37 20.91
C TRP A 193 -4.77 11.10 20.33
N TYR A 194 -3.94 12.13 20.14
CA TYR A 194 -2.62 11.98 19.56
C TYR A 194 -1.62 11.34 20.54
N ARG A 195 -1.08 10.18 20.14
CA ARG A 195 -0.03 9.46 20.88
C ARG A 195 1.33 9.76 20.26
N PRO A 196 2.21 10.54 20.90
CA PRO A 196 3.49 10.92 20.30
C PRO A 196 4.32 9.69 19.95
N LYS A 197 4.92 9.70 18.74
CA LYS A 197 5.82 8.66 18.20
C LYS A 197 5.19 7.27 18.05
N TRP A 198 3.87 7.18 17.97
CA TRP A 198 3.18 5.91 17.75
C TRP A 198 3.28 5.42 16.30
N VAL A 199 3.71 4.18 16.12
CA VAL A 199 3.96 3.57 14.80
C VAL A 199 2.66 3.31 14.03
N GLY A 200 1.53 3.16 14.75
CA GLY A 200 0.23 2.87 14.16
C GLY A 200 -0.24 3.91 13.15
N TYR A 201 0.19 5.14 13.29
CA TYR A 201 -0.12 6.20 12.33
C TYR A 201 0.42 5.90 10.92
N VAL A 202 1.62 5.34 10.81
CA VAL A 202 2.19 4.98 9.50
C VAL A 202 1.37 3.88 8.84
N PHE A 203 0.99 2.86 9.60
CA PHE A 203 0.13 1.78 9.10
C PHE A 203 -1.25 2.30 8.70
N MET A 204 -1.83 3.19 9.49
CA MET A 204 -3.11 3.81 9.20
C MET A 204 -3.05 4.68 7.93
N SER A 205 -2.01 5.51 7.78
CA SER A 205 -1.80 6.32 6.57
C SER A 205 -1.66 5.46 5.32
N ASN A 206 -0.92 4.36 5.40
CA ASN A 206 -0.79 3.42 4.28
C ASN A 206 -2.11 2.72 3.97
N ALA A 207 -2.87 2.26 4.98
CA ALA A 207 -4.17 1.64 4.77
C ALA A 207 -5.18 2.60 4.13
N ILE A 208 -5.27 3.83 4.62
CA ILE A 208 -6.15 4.87 4.05
C ILE A 208 -5.76 5.17 2.61
N ALA A 209 -4.46 5.36 2.35
CA ALA A 209 -3.98 5.62 0.99
C ALA A 209 -4.33 4.43 0.06
N SER A 210 -4.08 3.19 0.48
CA SER A 210 -4.43 2.01 -0.30
C SER A 210 -5.92 1.97 -0.64
N ILE A 211 -6.83 2.20 0.33
CA ILE A 211 -8.28 2.25 0.10
C ILE A 211 -8.66 3.34 -0.90
N LEU A 212 -8.12 4.55 -0.73
CA LEU A 212 -8.43 5.69 -1.61
C LEU A 212 -7.94 5.49 -3.05
N THR A 213 -6.99 4.56 -3.25
CA THR A 213 -6.42 4.29 -4.57
C THR A 213 -6.95 3.01 -5.21
N ILE A 214 -7.98 2.38 -4.61
CA ILE A 214 -8.67 1.24 -5.21
C ILE A 214 -9.41 1.70 -6.48
N LEU A 215 -9.30 0.91 -7.54
CA LEU A 215 -9.86 1.14 -8.87
C LEU A 215 -11.24 0.50 -9.05
#